data_AF-A0A286TBE3-F1
#
_entry.id   AF-A0A286TBE3-F1
#
_cell.length_a   1.000
_cell.length_b   1.000
_cell.length_c   1.000
_cell.angle_alpha   90.00
_cell.angle_beta   90.00
_cell.angle_gamma   90.00
#
_symmetry.space_group_name_H-M   'P 1'
#
loop_
_entity.id
_entity.type
_entity.pdbx_description
1 polymer ?
#
loop_
_entity_poly.entity_id
_entity_poly.type
_entity_poly.pdbx_seq_one_letter_code
_entity_poly.pdbx_strand_id
1 'polypeptide(L)'
;MRSESPDMFTDGSEFAPDLRIPRGSRLEQQLGEAYTRRVNRLLNKTEHKDAARLWAKYAAQYDIKETRLPKGAYFSPSDGGIHLNLDTVMAGDNAHRPVQNLFHESGHMLDWLLDKNSFSWAPHNGKLFNDVLKRDAQRIFDTTQATLMAEDKPAGRQSVMKAIAREIATNSAKTDRNVEDMLQAALGDDYHGSVGHPKGYFRQSGQLQSTEAFAEMLDAQMANPEAWRLIANYFPNRLKCSIP
;
A
#
# COMPACT_ATOMS: atom_id res chain seq x y z
N MET A 1 -41.01 14.49 -28.92
CA MET A 1 -39.88 14.42 -27.99
C MET A 1 -39.35 12.99 -28.00
N ARG A 2 -38.20 12.75 -28.64
CA ARG A 2 -37.46 11.49 -28.48
C ARG A 2 -36.68 11.60 -27.17
N SER A 3 -36.98 10.73 -26.22
CA SER A 3 -36.13 10.55 -25.04
C SER A 3 -34.86 9.83 -25.48
N GLU A 4 -33.75 10.55 -25.56
CA GLU A 4 -32.43 9.94 -25.59
C GLU A 4 -32.18 9.30 -24.22
N SER A 5 -32.41 8.00 -24.13
CA SER A 5 -31.76 7.21 -23.08
C SER A 5 -30.32 7.03 -23.53
N PRO A 6 -29.31 7.46 -22.77
CA PRO A 6 -27.95 7.09 -23.07
C PRO A 6 -27.84 5.59 -22.79
N ASP A 7 -27.92 4.78 -23.85
CA ASP A 7 -27.47 3.40 -23.83
C ASP A 7 -26.02 3.42 -23.36
N MET A 8 -25.82 3.17 -22.07
CA MET A 8 -24.50 2.79 -21.57
C MET A 8 -24.17 1.47 -22.25
N PHE A 9 -23.38 1.55 -23.32
CA PHE A 9 -22.73 0.41 -23.93
C PHE A 9 -21.93 -0.32 -22.85
N THR A 10 -22.56 -1.27 -22.18
CA THR A 10 -21.84 -2.27 -21.40
C THR A 10 -21.13 -3.15 -22.42
N ASP A 11 -19.80 -3.26 -22.33
CA ASP A 11 -19.01 -4.09 -23.24
C ASP A 11 -19.17 -5.60 -22.93
N GLY A 12 -20.27 -5.99 -22.27
CA GLY A 12 -20.47 -7.33 -21.72
C GLY A 12 -19.56 -7.66 -20.52
N SER A 13 -18.89 -6.68 -19.91
CA SER A 13 -18.15 -6.85 -18.66
C SER A 13 -19.08 -6.77 -17.44
N GLU A 14 -18.85 -7.65 -16.46
CA GLU A 14 -19.51 -7.56 -15.14
C GLU A 14 -18.99 -6.39 -14.29
N PHE A 15 -17.83 -5.82 -14.66
CA PHE A 15 -17.17 -4.73 -13.93
C PHE A 15 -17.28 -3.41 -14.69
N ALA A 16 -17.46 -2.31 -13.95
CA ALA A 16 -17.45 -0.96 -14.49
C ALA A 16 -16.09 -0.64 -15.16
N PRO A 17 -16.07 0.05 -16.32
CA PRO A 17 -14.84 0.33 -17.06
C PRO A 17 -13.75 1.07 -16.27
N ASP A 18 -14.13 1.87 -15.29
CA ASP A 18 -13.25 2.65 -14.41
C ASP A 18 -12.83 1.90 -13.13
N LEU A 19 -13.32 0.67 -12.91
CA LEU A 19 -13.03 -0.16 -11.74
C LEU A 19 -12.52 -1.56 -12.12
N ARG A 20 -11.80 -1.65 -13.24
CA ARG A 20 -11.22 -2.90 -13.74
C ARG A 20 -9.93 -2.65 -14.51
N ILE A 21 -9.15 -3.70 -14.66
CA ILE A 21 -8.05 -3.73 -15.63
C ILE A 21 -8.64 -3.57 -17.04
N PRO A 22 -8.14 -2.63 -17.87
CA PRO A 22 -8.61 -2.45 -19.23
C PRO A 22 -8.42 -3.71 -20.08
N ARG A 23 -9.46 -4.09 -20.83
CA ARG A 23 -9.41 -5.23 -21.73
C ARG A 23 -8.36 -5.04 -22.83
N GLY A 24 -7.71 -6.13 -23.20
CA GLY A 24 -6.62 -6.16 -24.16
C GLY A 24 -5.32 -5.53 -23.65
N SER A 25 -5.30 -4.95 -22.44
CA SER A 25 -4.07 -4.38 -21.88
C SER A 25 -3.00 -5.44 -21.67
N ARG A 26 -1.74 -4.99 -21.66
CA ARG A 26 -0.60 -5.85 -21.38
C ARG A 26 -0.73 -6.53 -20.00
N LEU A 27 -1.19 -5.79 -19.00
CA LEU A 27 -1.44 -6.35 -17.67
C LEU A 27 -2.49 -7.46 -17.69
N GLU A 28 -3.63 -7.29 -18.37
CA GLU A 28 -4.64 -8.36 -18.50
C GLU A 28 -4.04 -9.62 -19.14
N GLN A 29 -3.25 -9.45 -20.20
CA GLN A 29 -2.59 -10.57 -20.88
C GLN A 29 -1.58 -11.29 -19.97
N GLN A 30 -0.80 -10.53 -19.19
CA GLN A 30 0.20 -11.07 -18.26
C GLN A 30 -0.44 -11.81 -17.08
N LEU A 31 -1.56 -11.31 -16.57
CA LEU A 31 -2.31 -11.95 -15.48
C LEU A 31 -3.10 -13.17 -15.96
N GLY A 32 -3.61 -13.12 -17.20
CA GLY A 32 -4.59 -14.08 -17.70
C GLY A 32 -5.97 -13.89 -17.07
N GLU A 33 -6.95 -14.65 -17.58
CA GLU A 33 -8.37 -14.42 -17.29
C GLU A 33 -8.74 -14.64 -15.81
N ALA A 34 -8.20 -15.68 -15.17
CA ALA A 34 -8.53 -16.04 -13.80
C ALA A 34 -8.04 -14.99 -12.79
N TYR A 35 -6.78 -14.56 -12.93
CA TYR A 35 -6.19 -13.55 -12.04
C TYR A 35 -6.72 -12.16 -12.34
N THR A 36 -6.95 -11.80 -13.61
CA THR A 36 -7.62 -10.55 -13.97
C THR A 36 -8.99 -10.45 -13.30
N ARG A 37 -9.82 -11.50 -13.39
CA ARG A 37 -11.12 -11.52 -12.70
C ARG A 37 -10.99 -11.37 -11.19
N ARG A 38 -9.95 -11.93 -10.59
CA ARG A 38 -9.69 -11.78 -9.14
C ARG A 38 -9.34 -10.35 -8.76
N VAL A 39 -8.46 -9.69 -9.51
CA VAL A 39 -8.10 -8.29 -9.30
C VAL A 39 -9.31 -7.38 -9.49
N ASN A 40 -10.07 -7.56 -10.58
CA ASN A 40 -11.26 -6.76 -10.85
C ASN A 40 -12.34 -6.91 -9.76
N ARG A 41 -12.50 -8.10 -9.16
CA ARG A 41 -13.38 -8.27 -8.00
C ARG A 41 -12.94 -7.45 -6.79
N LEU A 42 -11.63 -7.31 -6.55
CA LEU A 42 -11.12 -6.49 -5.44
C LEU A 42 -11.37 -5.00 -5.69
N LEU A 43 -11.05 -4.51 -6.89
CA LEU A 43 -11.36 -3.13 -7.31
C LEU A 43 -12.86 -2.81 -7.19
N ASN A 44 -13.71 -3.76 -7.58
CA ASN A 44 -15.16 -3.59 -7.49
C ASN A 44 -15.71 -3.74 -6.06
N LYS A 45 -15.05 -4.50 -5.17
CA LYS A 45 -15.52 -4.73 -3.80
C LYS A 45 -15.07 -3.66 -2.81
N THR A 46 -13.88 -3.07 -2.99
CA THR A 46 -13.34 -2.10 -2.04
C THR A 46 -14.28 -0.90 -1.84
N GLU A 47 -14.35 -0.39 -0.61
CA GLU A 47 -15.04 0.87 -0.29
C GLU A 47 -14.25 2.10 -0.77
N HIS A 48 -12.95 1.95 -1.04
CA HIS A 48 -12.05 3.00 -1.49
C HIS A 48 -12.12 3.18 -3.01
N LYS A 49 -13.29 3.62 -3.50
CA LYS A 49 -13.57 3.70 -4.94
C LYS A 49 -12.65 4.62 -5.72
N ASP A 50 -12.26 5.72 -5.13
CA ASP A 50 -11.44 6.71 -5.84
C ASP A 50 -9.99 6.25 -5.97
N ALA A 51 -9.44 5.60 -4.93
CA ALA A 51 -8.16 4.88 -5.03
C ALA A 51 -8.21 3.74 -6.07
N ALA A 52 -9.30 2.97 -6.11
CA ALA A 52 -9.50 1.91 -7.09
C ALA A 52 -9.57 2.46 -8.53
N ARG A 53 -10.27 3.58 -8.74
CA ARG A 53 -10.35 4.28 -10.03
C ARG A 53 -9.01 4.84 -10.45
N LEU A 54 -8.25 5.43 -9.53
CA LEU A 54 -6.91 5.92 -9.81
C LEU A 54 -6.01 4.76 -10.26
N TRP A 55 -6.03 3.65 -9.53
CA TRP A 55 -5.26 2.47 -9.91
C TRP A 55 -5.67 1.94 -11.29
N ALA A 56 -6.97 1.78 -11.53
CA ALA A 56 -7.52 1.26 -12.80
C ALA A 56 -7.21 2.19 -13.99
N LYS A 57 -7.22 3.51 -13.79
CA LYS A 57 -6.85 4.52 -14.80
C LYS A 57 -5.44 4.31 -15.36
N TYR A 58 -4.51 3.85 -14.53
CA TYR A 58 -3.12 3.58 -14.93
C TYR A 58 -2.87 2.11 -15.27
N ALA A 59 -3.83 1.20 -15.07
CA ALA A 59 -3.62 -0.24 -15.22
C ALA A 59 -3.19 -0.70 -16.62
N ALA A 60 -3.51 0.06 -17.67
CA ALA A 60 -3.00 -0.22 -19.02
C ALA A 60 -1.48 -0.01 -19.17
N GLN A 61 -0.87 0.76 -18.26
CA GLN A 61 0.56 1.08 -18.28
C GLN A 61 1.39 0.16 -17.38
N TYR A 62 0.77 -0.60 -16.48
CA TYR A 62 1.51 -1.53 -15.63
C TYR A 62 2.11 -2.68 -16.44
N ASP A 63 3.34 -3.05 -16.11
CA ASP A 63 4.09 -4.09 -16.83
C ASP A 63 4.81 -5.00 -15.84
N ILE A 64 4.43 -6.28 -15.84
CA ILE A 64 5.14 -7.33 -15.08
C ILE A 64 6.28 -7.88 -15.96
N LYS A 65 7.51 -7.51 -15.65
CA LYS A 65 8.72 -7.94 -16.40
C LYS A 65 9.12 -9.37 -16.07
N GLU A 66 8.83 -9.83 -14.87
CA GLU A 66 9.17 -11.15 -14.38
C GLU A 66 8.02 -11.72 -13.56
N THR A 67 7.54 -12.92 -13.93
CA THR A 67 6.38 -13.58 -13.32
C THR A 67 6.75 -14.78 -12.45
N ARG A 68 8.03 -15.16 -12.41
CA ARG A 68 8.56 -16.31 -11.67
C ARG A 68 9.78 -15.93 -10.82
N LEU A 69 9.76 -14.73 -10.24
CA LEU A 69 10.84 -14.26 -9.37
C LEU A 69 11.04 -15.28 -8.22
N PRO A 70 12.27 -15.73 -7.92
CA PRO A 70 12.47 -16.76 -6.91
C PRO A 70 12.10 -16.33 -5.48
N LYS A 71 12.21 -15.04 -5.17
CA LYS A 71 11.96 -14.51 -3.83
C LYS A 71 11.52 -13.05 -3.88
N GLY A 72 10.49 -12.74 -3.11
CA GLY A 72 9.98 -11.38 -2.94
C GLY A 72 9.17 -10.88 -4.12
N ALA A 73 8.93 -9.57 -4.11
CA ALA A 73 8.42 -8.78 -5.21
C ALA A 73 9.10 -7.41 -5.12
N TYR A 74 9.26 -6.72 -6.24
CA TYR A 74 9.73 -5.34 -6.26
C TYR A 74 9.32 -4.62 -7.56
N PHE A 75 9.18 -3.30 -7.48
CA PHE A 75 9.17 -2.40 -8.63
C PHE A 75 10.58 -1.85 -8.91
N SER A 76 10.95 -1.77 -10.18
CA SER A 76 12.21 -1.19 -10.65
C SER A 76 11.93 0.09 -11.46
N PRO A 77 12.26 1.29 -10.93
CA PRO A 77 12.16 2.52 -11.71
C PRO A 77 13.17 2.57 -12.87
N SER A 78 14.20 1.70 -12.85
CA SER A 78 15.23 1.66 -13.89
C SER A 78 14.76 1.04 -15.20
N ASP A 79 13.81 0.10 -15.14
CA ASP A 79 13.20 -0.57 -16.30
C ASP A 79 11.68 -0.34 -16.41
N GLY A 80 11.10 0.39 -15.44
CA GLY A 80 9.67 0.70 -15.37
C GLY A 80 8.80 -0.53 -15.16
N GLY A 81 9.30 -1.54 -14.44
CA GLY A 81 8.74 -2.88 -14.39
C GLY A 81 8.51 -3.44 -12.99
N ILE A 82 7.51 -4.30 -12.89
CA ILE A 82 7.22 -5.09 -11.69
C ILE A 82 7.83 -6.48 -11.84
N HIS A 83 8.56 -6.92 -10.81
CA HIS A 83 9.16 -8.26 -10.72
C HIS A 83 8.52 -9.00 -9.54
N LEU A 84 7.89 -10.13 -9.82
CA LEU A 84 7.21 -10.90 -8.79
C LEU A 84 7.08 -12.38 -9.18
N ASN A 85 6.65 -13.19 -8.23
CA ASN A 85 6.15 -14.53 -8.51
C ASN A 85 4.62 -14.49 -8.56
N LEU A 86 4.04 -14.66 -9.74
CA LEU A 86 2.61 -14.44 -9.93
C LEU A 86 1.76 -15.42 -9.13
N ASP A 87 2.15 -16.70 -9.10
CA ASP A 87 1.44 -17.73 -8.33
C ASP A 87 1.48 -17.43 -6.82
N THR A 88 2.63 -17.00 -6.32
CA THR A 88 2.81 -16.65 -4.89
C THR A 88 2.01 -15.41 -4.54
N VAL A 89 2.12 -14.34 -5.33
CA VAL A 89 1.38 -13.10 -5.10
C VAL A 89 -0.12 -13.34 -5.15
N MET A 90 -0.60 -14.15 -6.08
CA MET A 90 -2.01 -14.49 -6.18
C MET A 90 -2.47 -15.40 -5.03
N ALA A 91 -1.62 -16.25 -4.48
CA ALA A 91 -1.96 -17.10 -3.35
C ALA A 91 -1.87 -16.37 -1.99
N GLY A 92 -1.00 -15.37 -1.87
CA GLY A 92 -0.58 -14.79 -0.60
C GLY A 92 0.54 -15.61 0.05
N ASP A 93 1.10 -15.09 1.13
CA ASP A 93 2.15 -15.73 1.92
C ASP A 93 1.96 -15.49 3.42
N ASN A 94 2.97 -15.80 4.24
CA ASN A 94 2.90 -15.65 5.69
C ASN A 94 2.86 -14.19 6.20
N ALA A 95 3.07 -13.21 5.33
CA ALA A 95 3.11 -11.78 5.63
C ALA A 95 2.16 -10.95 4.75
N HIS A 96 1.62 -11.50 3.66
CA HIS A 96 0.77 -10.76 2.72
C HIS A 96 -0.49 -11.55 2.37
N ARG A 97 -1.62 -10.86 2.34
CA ARG A 97 -2.87 -11.45 1.83
C ARG A 97 -2.76 -11.73 0.33
N PRO A 98 -3.62 -12.61 -0.22
CA PRO A 98 -3.65 -12.84 -1.65
C PRO A 98 -3.84 -11.54 -2.45
N VAL A 99 -3.09 -11.39 -3.54
CA VAL A 99 -3.07 -10.23 -4.46
C VAL A 99 -2.44 -8.96 -3.86
N GLN A 100 -2.19 -8.90 -2.55
CA GLN A 100 -1.72 -7.68 -1.87
C GLN A 100 -0.42 -7.14 -2.49
N ASN A 101 0.58 -7.99 -2.71
CA ASN A 101 1.86 -7.54 -3.29
C ASN A 101 1.73 -7.03 -4.73
N LEU A 102 0.73 -7.47 -5.50
CA LEU A 102 0.49 -6.89 -6.83
C LEU A 102 0.12 -5.41 -6.68
N PHE A 103 -0.77 -5.07 -5.74
CA PHE A 103 -1.16 -3.70 -5.46
C PHE A 103 -0.01 -2.90 -4.83
N HIS A 104 0.80 -3.51 -3.97
CA HIS A 104 1.97 -2.88 -3.39
C HIS A 104 2.97 -2.45 -4.49
N GLU A 105 3.43 -3.40 -5.33
CA GLU A 105 4.41 -3.08 -6.37
C GLU A 105 3.86 -2.15 -7.45
N SER A 106 2.58 -2.31 -7.81
CA SER A 106 1.94 -1.36 -8.71
C SER A 106 1.65 -0.01 -8.05
N GLY A 107 1.66 0.09 -6.72
CA GLY A 107 1.66 1.36 -6.00
C GLY A 107 2.97 2.12 -6.21
N HIS A 108 4.10 1.43 -6.10
CA HIS A 108 5.40 2.01 -6.48
C HIS A 108 5.42 2.48 -7.94
N MET A 109 4.91 1.65 -8.84
CA MET A 109 4.82 2.00 -10.26
C MET A 109 3.85 3.18 -10.52
N LEU A 110 2.70 3.21 -9.84
CA LEU A 110 1.73 4.30 -9.94
C LEU A 110 2.34 5.62 -9.47
N ASP A 111 3.03 5.60 -8.34
CA ASP A 111 3.72 6.78 -7.82
C ASP A 111 4.79 7.29 -8.80
N TRP A 112 5.53 6.38 -9.42
CA TRP A 112 6.48 6.70 -10.50
C TRP A 112 5.78 7.28 -11.75
N LEU A 113 4.65 6.72 -12.17
CA LEU A 113 3.86 7.21 -13.32
C LEU A 113 3.21 8.58 -13.06
N LEU A 114 2.97 8.93 -11.79
CA LEU A 114 2.45 10.25 -11.40
C LEU A 114 3.52 11.36 -11.47
N ASP A 115 4.81 11.00 -11.47
CA ASP A 115 5.96 11.91 -11.59
C ASP A 115 5.84 13.13 -10.64
N LYS A 116 5.62 14.33 -11.18
CA LYS A 116 5.47 15.58 -10.41
C LYS A 116 4.26 15.61 -9.48
N ASN A 117 3.30 14.70 -9.66
CA ASN A 117 2.12 14.55 -8.82
C ASN A 117 2.22 13.36 -7.84
N SER A 118 3.39 12.72 -7.75
CA SER A 118 3.65 11.59 -6.84
C SER A 118 3.37 11.95 -5.38
N PHE A 119 2.92 10.97 -4.60
CA PHE A 119 2.80 11.07 -3.14
C PHE A 119 4.17 11.10 -2.46
N SER A 120 5.21 10.66 -3.16
CA SER A 120 6.59 10.75 -2.69
C SER A 120 7.14 12.17 -2.63
N TRP A 121 6.69 13.06 -3.52
CA TRP A 121 7.31 14.38 -3.71
C TRP A 121 6.35 15.56 -3.67
N ALA A 122 5.11 15.38 -4.13
CA ALA A 122 4.17 16.48 -4.23
C ALA A 122 3.53 16.80 -2.86
N PRO A 123 3.38 18.08 -2.50
CA PRO A 123 2.52 18.46 -1.40
C PRO A 123 1.07 18.10 -1.72
N HIS A 124 0.44 17.33 -0.83
CA HIS A 124 -0.99 17.01 -0.91
C HIS A 124 -1.71 17.80 0.18
N ASN A 125 -2.66 18.64 -0.22
CA ASN A 125 -3.31 19.63 0.65
C ASN A 125 -2.31 20.54 1.39
N GLY A 126 -1.25 20.97 0.69
CA GLY A 126 -0.23 21.88 1.21
C GLY A 126 0.75 21.26 2.19
N LYS A 127 0.78 19.92 2.33
CA LYS A 127 1.71 19.20 3.22
C LYS A 127 2.42 18.09 2.48
N LEU A 128 3.70 17.90 2.79
CA LEU A 128 4.43 16.72 2.37
C LEU A 128 3.93 15.51 3.16
N PHE A 129 3.72 14.41 2.46
CA PHE A 129 3.20 13.19 3.08
C PHE A 129 4.14 12.65 4.17
N ASN A 130 5.46 12.69 3.92
CA ASN A 130 6.48 12.31 4.91
C ASN A 130 6.30 13.06 6.25
N ASP A 131 6.07 14.37 6.21
CA ASP A 131 5.93 15.18 7.44
C ASP A 131 4.69 14.77 8.25
N VAL A 132 3.62 14.36 7.56
CA VAL A 132 2.41 13.85 8.23
C VAL A 132 2.69 12.51 8.90
N LEU A 133 3.37 11.59 8.20
CA LEU A 133 3.74 10.27 8.73
C LEU A 133 4.67 10.38 9.93
N LYS A 134 5.72 11.20 9.85
CA LYS A 134 6.66 11.42 10.97
C LYS A 134 5.96 11.98 12.21
N ARG A 135 5.02 12.90 12.03
CA ARG A 135 4.25 13.47 13.16
C ARG A 135 3.38 12.42 13.85
N ASP A 136 2.68 11.59 13.08
CA ASP A 136 1.85 10.53 13.66
C ASP A 136 2.71 9.48 14.37
N ALA A 137 3.82 9.05 13.76
CA ALA A 137 4.75 8.11 14.36
C ALA A 137 5.40 8.65 15.65
N GLN A 138 5.84 9.91 15.64
CA GLN A 138 6.41 10.53 16.84
C GLN A 138 5.38 10.62 17.97
N ARG A 139 4.13 10.98 17.65
CA ARG A 139 3.04 11.00 18.64
C ARG A 139 2.81 9.63 19.27
N ILE A 140 2.84 8.55 18.48
CA ILE A 140 2.73 7.18 19.00
C ILE A 140 3.90 6.90 19.94
N PHE A 141 5.12 7.20 19.51
CA PHE A 141 6.33 7.01 20.32
C PHE A 141 6.22 7.73 21.67
N ASP A 142 5.89 9.02 21.66
CA ASP A 142 5.79 9.84 22.88
C ASP A 142 4.67 9.33 23.81
N THR A 143 3.54 8.93 23.24
CA THR A 143 2.40 8.39 24.01
C THR A 143 2.77 7.07 24.67
N THR A 144 3.33 6.12 23.92
CA THR A 144 3.77 4.83 24.47
C THR A 144 4.89 5.04 25.50
N GLN A 145 5.81 5.98 25.28
CA GLN A 145 6.83 6.31 26.25
C GLN A 145 6.21 6.81 27.57
N ALA A 146 5.28 7.76 27.51
CA ALA A 146 4.58 8.28 28.68
C ALA A 146 3.82 7.18 29.43
N THR A 147 3.13 6.27 28.72
CA THR A 147 2.46 5.11 29.33
C THR A 147 3.44 4.20 30.05
N LEU A 148 4.57 3.85 29.42
CA LEU A 148 5.59 3.01 30.07
C LEU A 148 6.17 3.67 31.31
N MET A 149 6.42 4.98 31.28
CA MET A 149 6.88 5.74 32.45
C MET A 149 5.85 5.73 33.58
N ALA A 150 4.57 5.93 33.26
CA ALA A 150 3.49 5.91 34.25
C ALA A 150 3.27 4.53 34.89
N GLU A 151 3.69 3.46 34.21
CA GLU A 151 3.62 2.08 34.69
C GLU A 151 4.93 1.59 35.34
N ASP A 152 5.89 2.49 35.62
CA ASP A 152 7.23 2.17 36.13
C ASP A 152 7.98 1.11 35.27
N LYS A 153 7.72 1.09 33.97
CA LYS A 153 8.37 0.20 33.00
C LYS A 153 9.55 0.89 32.29
N PRO A 154 10.52 0.13 31.74
CA PRO A 154 11.58 0.70 30.93
C PRO A 154 11.03 1.51 29.74
N ALA A 155 11.30 2.81 29.71
CA ALA A 155 10.78 3.75 28.70
C ALA A 155 11.88 4.33 27.78
N GLY A 156 13.04 3.67 27.72
CA GLY A 156 14.08 3.98 26.74
C GLY A 156 13.61 3.62 25.32
N ARG A 157 14.19 4.27 24.31
CA ARG A 157 13.79 4.15 22.89
C ARG A 157 13.54 2.71 22.43
N GLN A 158 14.47 1.80 22.71
CA GLN A 158 14.34 0.38 22.36
C GLN A 158 13.12 -0.29 23.00
N SER A 159 12.86 0.02 24.27
CA SER A 159 11.69 -0.50 25.00
C SER A 159 10.39 0.06 24.45
N VAL A 160 10.35 1.34 24.08
CA VAL A 160 9.20 1.98 23.44
C VAL A 160 8.89 1.34 22.09
N MET A 161 9.89 1.23 21.19
CA MET A 161 9.70 0.58 19.89
C MET A 161 9.21 -0.87 20.02
N LYS A 162 9.78 -1.60 20.98
CA LYS A 162 9.38 -2.99 21.26
C LYS A 162 7.96 -3.07 21.82
N ALA A 163 7.54 -2.11 22.65
CA ALA A 163 6.17 -2.06 23.17
C ALA A 163 5.17 -1.81 22.03
N ILE A 164 5.44 -0.84 21.15
CA ILE A 164 4.60 -0.55 19.97
C ILE A 164 4.45 -1.80 19.09
N ALA A 165 5.57 -2.42 18.68
CA ALA A 165 5.53 -3.60 17.83
C ALA A 165 4.81 -4.79 18.50
N ARG A 166 5.00 -4.99 19.82
CA ARG A 166 4.29 -6.03 20.56
C ARG A 166 2.79 -5.79 20.64
N GLU A 167 2.37 -4.55 20.84
CA GLU A 167 0.96 -4.18 20.86
C GLU A 167 0.29 -4.52 19.53
N ILE A 168 0.90 -4.11 18.41
CA ILE A 168 0.43 -4.43 17.06
C ILE A 168 0.41 -5.95 16.88
N ALA A 169 1.50 -6.64 17.22
CA ALA A 169 1.61 -8.07 17.03
C ALA A 169 0.63 -8.90 17.86
N THR A 170 0.21 -8.39 19.02
CA THR A 170 -0.78 -9.05 19.89
C THR A 170 -2.20 -8.91 19.34
N ASN A 171 -2.48 -7.80 18.65
CA ASN A 171 -3.83 -7.41 18.25
C ASN A 171 -4.10 -7.52 16.74
N SER A 172 -3.19 -8.14 15.97
CA SER A 172 -3.33 -8.27 14.52
C SER A 172 -2.74 -9.58 14.00
N ALA A 173 -3.25 -10.07 12.87
CA ALA A 173 -2.59 -11.12 12.11
C ALA A 173 -1.32 -10.57 11.44
N LYS A 174 -0.31 -11.40 11.23
CA LYS A 174 0.94 -10.98 10.56
C LYS A 174 0.70 -10.40 9.17
N THR A 175 -0.31 -10.89 8.47
CA THR A 175 -0.71 -10.43 7.13
C THR A 175 -1.32 -9.03 7.08
N ASP A 176 -1.63 -8.42 8.23
CA ASP A 176 -2.36 -7.15 8.32
C ASP A 176 -1.46 -6.00 8.81
N ARG A 177 -0.15 -6.23 8.88
CA ARG A 177 0.82 -5.38 9.58
C ARG A 177 1.57 -4.41 8.68
N ASN A 178 1.00 -4.00 7.55
CA ASN A 178 1.48 -2.89 6.70
C ASN A 178 1.92 -1.64 7.52
N VAL A 179 1.25 -1.40 8.66
CA VAL A 179 1.58 -0.33 9.60
C VAL A 179 3.00 -0.45 10.20
N GLU A 180 3.55 -1.65 10.33
CA GLU A 180 4.92 -1.88 10.83
C GLU A 180 5.97 -1.34 9.85
N ASP A 181 5.75 -1.46 8.53
CA ASP A 181 6.61 -0.85 7.51
C ASP A 181 6.58 0.67 7.59
N MET A 182 5.39 1.25 7.70
CA MET A 182 5.21 2.70 7.87
C MET A 182 5.87 3.21 9.16
N LEU A 183 5.80 2.45 10.25
CA LEU A 183 6.46 2.79 11.52
C LEU A 183 7.98 2.62 11.44
N GLN A 184 8.48 1.55 10.81
CA GLN A 184 9.92 1.38 10.57
C GLN A 184 10.47 2.55 9.75
N ALA A 185 9.75 2.95 8.70
CA ALA A 185 10.15 4.07 7.85
C ALA A 185 10.20 5.39 8.63
N ALA A 186 9.24 5.63 9.52
CA ALA A 186 9.10 6.89 10.26
C ALA A 186 9.98 6.97 11.50
N LEU A 187 10.15 5.85 12.20
CA LEU A 187 10.87 5.78 13.46
C LEU A 187 12.31 5.32 13.27
N GLY A 188 12.63 4.58 12.21
CA GLY A 188 13.98 4.12 11.87
C GLY A 188 14.17 2.61 11.99
N ASP A 189 15.31 2.12 11.48
CA ASP A 189 15.65 0.69 11.38
C ASP A 189 15.79 -0.06 12.72
N ASP A 190 15.74 0.65 13.85
CA ASP A 190 15.72 0.05 15.18
C ASP A 190 14.29 -0.25 15.67
N TYR A 191 13.29 -0.06 14.82
CA TYR A 191 11.94 -0.56 15.02
C TYR A 191 11.90 -2.11 15.08
N HIS A 192 11.07 -2.66 15.97
CA HIS A 192 11.06 -4.09 16.30
C HIS A 192 9.91 -4.86 15.63
N GLY A 193 9.62 -4.50 14.38
CA GLY A 193 8.57 -5.13 13.59
C GLY A 193 8.80 -6.61 13.31
N SER A 194 7.71 -7.31 13.05
CA SER A 194 7.65 -8.71 12.60
C SER A 194 7.54 -8.85 11.07
N VAL A 195 7.13 -7.77 10.41
CA VAL A 195 7.22 -7.54 8.98
C VAL A 195 8.02 -6.26 8.72
N GLY A 196 8.58 -6.19 7.52
CA GLY A 196 9.15 -4.98 6.96
C GLY A 196 10.49 -5.15 6.27
N HIS A 197 11.21 -4.04 6.12
CA HIS A 197 12.39 -3.97 5.26
C HIS A 197 13.72 -4.26 5.97
N PRO A 198 14.76 -4.71 5.25
CA PRO A 198 16.11 -4.87 5.81
C PRO A 198 16.68 -3.56 6.35
N LYS A 199 17.58 -3.67 7.34
CA LYS A 199 18.28 -2.50 7.90
C LYS A 199 18.98 -1.68 6.80
N GLY A 200 18.82 -0.37 6.85
CA GLY A 200 19.41 0.56 5.90
C GLY A 200 18.54 0.86 4.68
N TYR A 201 17.42 0.18 4.49
CA TYR A 201 16.49 0.43 3.38
C TYR A 201 16.06 1.90 3.34
N PHE A 202 15.50 2.41 4.43
CA PHE A 202 15.00 3.79 4.52
C PHE A 202 16.09 4.86 4.65
N ARG A 203 17.35 4.48 4.84
CA ARG A 203 18.48 5.44 4.94
C ARG A 203 18.90 5.99 3.58
N GLN A 204 18.48 5.35 2.50
CA GLN A 204 18.91 5.70 1.14
C GLN A 204 18.26 7.00 0.65
N SER A 205 17.03 7.29 1.09
CA SER A 205 16.34 8.56 0.78
C SER A 205 15.16 8.79 1.72
N GLY A 206 14.94 10.05 2.10
CA GLY A 206 13.73 10.46 2.81
C GLY A 206 12.44 10.29 1.98
N GLN A 207 12.53 10.10 0.66
CA GLN A 207 11.35 9.81 -0.18
C GLN A 207 10.86 8.39 -0.03
N LEU A 208 11.75 7.41 0.17
CA LEU A 208 11.37 6.00 0.27
C LEU A 208 10.32 5.77 1.34
N GLN A 209 10.35 6.55 2.43
CA GLN A 209 9.32 6.51 3.46
C GLN A 209 7.92 6.86 2.91
N SER A 210 7.79 7.92 2.12
CA SER A 210 6.51 8.29 1.51
C SER A 210 6.09 7.31 0.43
N THR A 211 7.05 6.81 -0.35
CA THR A 211 6.84 5.83 -1.43
C THR A 211 6.30 4.52 -0.88
N GLU A 212 6.96 3.94 0.14
CA GLU A 212 6.46 2.76 0.84
C GLU A 212 5.11 3.01 1.48
N ALA A 213 4.95 4.10 2.24
CA ALA A 213 3.67 4.38 2.89
C ALA A 213 2.51 4.52 1.90
N PHE A 214 2.76 5.05 0.70
CA PHE A 214 1.76 5.10 -0.36
C PHE A 214 1.40 3.70 -0.87
N ALA A 215 2.40 2.86 -1.17
CA ALA A 215 2.19 1.49 -1.62
C ALA A 215 1.45 0.65 -0.57
N GLU A 216 1.85 0.73 0.69
CA GLU A 216 1.20 0.08 1.84
C GLU A 216 -0.25 0.52 2.01
N MET A 217 -0.53 1.82 1.87
CA MET A 217 -1.90 2.33 1.94
C MET A 217 -2.75 1.85 0.77
N LEU A 218 -2.21 1.89 -0.45
CA LEU A 218 -2.91 1.48 -1.66
C LEU A 218 -3.26 -0.02 -1.61
N ASP A 219 -2.31 -0.87 -1.25
CA ASP A 219 -2.56 -2.31 -1.15
C ASP A 219 -3.60 -2.64 -0.06
N ALA A 220 -3.55 -1.92 1.07
CA ALA A 220 -4.48 -2.13 2.17
C ALA A 220 -5.90 -1.74 1.75
N GLN A 221 -6.04 -0.60 1.06
CA GLN A 221 -7.31 -0.16 0.50
C GLN A 221 -7.89 -1.15 -0.51
N MET A 222 -7.06 -1.83 -1.31
CA MET A 222 -7.56 -2.72 -2.36
C MET A 222 -7.79 -4.16 -1.88
N ALA A 223 -6.89 -4.69 -1.05
CA ALA A 223 -6.82 -6.12 -0.74
C ALA A 223 -6.90 -6.45 0.76
N ASN A 224 -6.72 -5.48 1.66
CA ASN A 224 -6.63 -5.76 3.10
C ASN A 224 -7.33 -4.70 3.99
N PRO A 225 -8.66 -4.79 4.17
CA PRO A 225 -9.41 -3.87 5.03
C PRO A 225 -8.95 -3.83 6.49
N GLU A 226 -8.42 -4.95 7.03
CA GLU A 226 -7.90 -4.97 8.40
C GLU A 226 -6.56 -4.22 8.52
N ALA A 227 -5.68 -4.36 7.53
CA ALA A 227 -4.48 -3.52 7.44
C ALA A 227 -4.85 -2.05 7.33
N TRP A 228 -5.85 -1.71 6.49
CA TRP A 228 -6.32 -0.33 6.36
C TRP A 228 -6.84 0.22 7.69
N ARG A 229 -7.59 -0.58 8.44
CA ARG A 229 -8.07 -0.24 9.79
C ARG A 229 -6.92 0.00 10.77
N LEU A 230 -5.86 -0.81 10.73
CA LEU A 230 -4.68 -0.63 11.57
C LEU A 230 -3.92 0.64 11.19
N ILE A 231 -3.62 0.82 9.91
CA ILE A 231 -3.03 2.07 9.39
C ILE A 231 -3.89 3.27 9.84
N ALA A 232 -5.22 3.12 9.86
CA ALA A 232 -6.12 4.17 10.30
C ALA A 232 -5.97 4.60 11.75
N ASN A 233 -5.73 3.64 12.64
CA ASN A 233 -5.59 3.89 14.07
C ASN A 233 -4.25 4.55 14.39
N TYR A 234 -3.16 4.09 13.76
CA TYR A 234 -1.81 4.56 14.05
C TYR A 234 -1.46 5.85 13.28
N PHE A 235 -1.91 5.99 12.03
CA PHE A 235 -1.67 7.17 11.19
C PHE A 235 -2.96 7.93 10.85
N PRO A 236 -3.68 8.50 11.83
CA PRO A 236 -4.97 9.15 11.59
C PRO A 236 -4.87 10.38 10.67
N ASN A 237 -3.74 11.08 10.65
CA ASN A 237 -3.57 12.27 9.81
C ASN A 237 -3.26 11.94 8.35
N ARG A 238 -3.00 10.67 7.99
CA ARG A 238 -2.76 10.23 6.60
C ARG A 238 -3.88 10.65 5.64
N LEU A 239 -5.13 10.76 6.12
CA LEU A 239 -6.29 11.19 5.31
C LEU A 239 -6.15 12.61 4.78
N LYS A 240 -5.28 13.42 5.38
CA LYS A 240 -4.95 14.77 4.88
C LYS A 240 -4.12 14.72 3.60
N CYS A 241 -3.53 13.56 3.28
CA CYS A 241 -2.74 13.31 2.08
C CYS A 241 -3.14 11.97 1.43
N SER A 242 -4.34 11.43 1.71
CA SER A 242 -4.72 10.13 1.18
C SER A 242 -4.94 10.19 -0.32
N ILE A 243 -4.82 9.02 -0.95
CA ILE A 243 -5.24 8.79 -2.32
C ILE A 243 -6.69 9.27 -2.42
N PRO A 244 -6.99 10.27 -3.28
CA PRO A 244 -8.33 10.83 -3.40
C PRO A 244 -9.32 9.74 -3.74
#